data_AF-A0A7J6NGK5-F1
#
_entry.id   AF-A0A7J6NGK5-F1
#
_cell.length_a   1.000
_cell.length_b   1.000
_cell.length_c   1.000
_cell.angle_alpha   90.00
_cell.angle_beta   90.00
_cell.angle_gamma   90.00
#
_symmetry.space_group_name_H-M   'P 1'
#
loop_
_entity.id
_entity.type
_entity.pdbx_description
1 polymer ?
#
loop_
_entity_poly.entity_id
_entity_poly.type
_entity_poly.pdbx_seq_one_letter_code
_entity_poly.pdbx_strand_id
1 'polypeptide(L)'
;PNFAVELNGGLVEEAVRALPLAELNVNDEHSERQWNLELIGMNEAWEALEDRSLREVVVAVVDTGVDYRHKDHGHGTSCAGILGAVTNDGVGIAGIAPVKIMAVRAFDSDGNDGSDISVNKRYPCAYTEDAEMLCVASSNSLDQLASHSNYAPFVDLAAPGERVFVTERNNGYTSKSGTSMAGPQVAGAAALLYGLGLSGSDVRNSLLASVDPLTDVSGNKIADFGRLNVAKAVEVASTKPTVPPKKVRSVGVC
;
A
#
# COMPACT_ATOMS: atom_id res chain seq x y z
N PRO A 1 -0.17 -28.40 -15.16
CA PRO A 1 1.24 -28.85 -15.10
C PRO A 1 2.03 -27.95 -14.14
N ASN A 2 2.42 -28.51 -12.99
CA ASN A 2 3.18 -27.82 -11.96
C ASN A 2 4.57 -27.46 -12.48
N PHE A 3 4.97 -26.19 -12.37
CA PHE A 3 6.37 -25.79 -12.54
C PHE A 3 6.91 -25.40 -11.17
N ALA A 4 7.44 -26.40 -10.46
CA ALA A 4 8.42 -26.20 -9.41
C ALA A 4 9.80 -26.21 -10.09
N VAL A 5 10.52 -25.10 -10.02
CA VAL A 5 11.95 -25.07 -10.34
C VAL A 5 12.70 -25.25 -9.02
N GLU A 6 13.31 -26.42 -8.83
CA GLU A 6 14.30 -26.62 -7.77
C GLU A 6 15.55 -25.80 -8.09
N LEU A 7 15.88 -24.85 -7.22
CA LEU A 7 17.18 -24.16 -7.23
C LEU A 7 18.09 -24.82 -6.21
N ASN A 8 19.03 -25.62 -6.71
CA ASN A 8 20.11 -26.22 -5.92
C ASN A 8 21.12 -25.14 -5.49
N GLY A 9 21.16 -24.87 -4.18
CA GLY A 9 22.37 -24.56 -3.41
C GLY A 9 23.14 -23.27 -3.69
N GLY A 10 22.98 -22.28 -2.80
CA GLY A 10 23.93 -21.18 -2.61
C GLY A 10 23.25 -19.84 -2.37
N LEU A 11 23.35 -19.33 -1.13
CA LEU A 11 22.78 -18.05 -0.70
C LEU A 11 23.40 -16.87 -1.48
N VAL A 12 22.63 -16.31 -2.42
CA VAL A 12 22.63 -14.89 -2.74
C VAL A 12 21.21 -14.50 -3.11
N GLU A 13 20.60 -13.60 -2.33
CA GLU A 13 19.35 -12.91 -2.65
C GLU A 13 19.57 -12.01 -3.89
N GLU A 14 19.64 -12.59 -5.08
CA GLU A 14 19.53 -11.81 -6.31
C GLU A 14 18.05 -11.60 -6.67
N ALA A 15 17.72 -10.32 -6.80
CA ALA A 15 16.38 -9.78 -6.89
C ALA A 15 15.57 -10.32 -8.08
N VAL A 16 14.30 -10.66 -7.83
CA VAL A 16 13.26 -10.74 -8.86
C VAL A 16 12.91 -9.29 -9.27
N ARG A 17 13.80 -8.60 -10.00
CA ARG A 17 13.53 -7.28 -10.60
C ARG A 17 13.22 -7.51 -12.08
N ALA A 18 11.93 -7.71 -12.38
CA ALA A 18 11.50 -8.09 -13.72
C ALA A 18 11.04 -6.92 -14.61
N LEU A 19 10.89 -5.73 -14.04
CA LEU A 19 10.61 -4.50 -14.77
C LEU A 19 11.78 -3.52 -14.60
N PRO A 20 12.19 -2.79 -15.66
CA PRO A 20 13.22 -1.76 -15.58
C PRO A 20 12.64 -0.55 -14.85
N LEU A 21 12.70 -0.59 -13.53
CA LEU A 21 12.23 0.49 -12.67
C LEU A 21 13.39 1.46 -12.37
N ALA A 22 13.06 2.75 -12.29
CA ALA A 22 14.03 3.79 -11.94
C ALA A 22 14.29 3.79 -10.43
N GLU A 23 15.53 4.05 -10.00
CA GLU A 23 15.89 4.13 -8.58
C GLU A 23 15.05 5.19 -7.83
N LEU A 24 14.70 4.90 -6.57
CA LEU A 24 13.99 5.85 -5.72
C LEU A 24 14.83 7.10 -5.42
N ASN A 25 14.21 8.26 -5.50
CA ASN A 25 14.82 9.55 -5.18
C ASN A 25 14.70 9.88 -3.68
N VAL A 26 15.17 8.96 -2.84
CA VAL A 26 15.20 9.10 -1.38
C VAL A 26 16.51 8.60 -0.80
N ASN A 27 16.91 9.09 0.37
CA ASN A 27 18.20 8.78 0.98
C ASN A 27 18.18 7.61 2.00
N ASP A 28 17.02 6.99 2.19
CA ASP A 28 16.78 5.92 3.15
C ASP A 28 17.65 4.69 2.85
N GLU A 29 18.23 4.09 3.91
CA GLU A 29 19.28 3.04 3.84
C GLU A 29 18.94 1.82 2.97
N HIS A 30 17.65 1.50 2.84
CA HIS A 30 17.17 0.31 2.14
C HIS A 30 16.19 0.64 0.99
N SER A 31 16.20 1.89 0.52
CA SER A 31 15.34 2.35 -0.56
C SER A 31 15.49 1.52 -1.85
N GLU A 32 16.70 1.02 -2.15
CA GLU A 32 16.99 0.17 -3.30
C GLU A 32 16.28 -1.20 -3.26
N ARG A 33 15.77 -1.60 -2.10
CA ARG A 33 15.01 -2.86 -1.92
C ARG A 33 13.50 -2.66 -2.06
N GLN A 34 13.03 -1.42 -2.15
CA GLN A 34 11.61 -1.05 -2.20
C GLN A 34 11.09 -0.89 -3.63
N TRP A 35 11.28 -1.92 -4.46
CA TRP A 35 10.79 -1.99 -5.85
C TRP A 35 9.31 -1.60 -5.99
N ASN A 36 8.51 -1.85 -4.95
CA ASN A 36 7.09 -1.55 -4.93
C ASN A 36 6.81 -0.04 -5.05
N LEU A 37 7.65 0.83 -4.48
CA LEU A 37 7.45 2.27 -4.51
C LEU A 37 7.74 2.84 -5.92
N GLU A 38 8.75 2.29 -6.59
CA GLU A 38 9.05 2.63 -7.98
C GLU A 38 7.87 2.19 -8.87
N LEU A 39 7.35 0.98 -8.66
CA LEU A 39 6.27 0.44 -9.49
C LEU A 39 4.97 1.25 -9.37
N ILE A 40 4.65 1.79 -8.19
CA ILE A 40 3.44 2.61 -8.00
C ILE A 40 3.66 4.10 -8.29
N GLY A 41 4.83 4.50 -8.81
CA GLY A 41 5.13 5.88 -9.20
C GLY A 41 5.33 6.83 -8.01
N MET A 42 6.05 6.41 -6.98
CA MET A 42 6.26 7.26 -5.80
C MET A 42 7.21 8.43 -6.04
N ASN A 43 8.22 8.28 -6.91
CA ASN A 43 9.14 9.38 -7.22
C ASN A 43 8.37 10.58 -7.78
N GLU A 44 7.55 10.35 -8.80
CA GLU A 44 6.74 11.38 -9.44
C GLU A 44 5.66 11.92 -8.49
N ALA A 45 5.10 11.06 -7.63
CA ALA A 45 4.14 11.50 -6.63
C ALA A 45 4.77 12.41 -5.57
N TRP A 46 5.94 12.07 -5.04
CA TRP A 46 6.65 12.91 -4.06
C TRP A 46 7.09 14.24 -4.69
N GLU A 47 7.62 14.21 -5.90
CA GLU A 47 8.00 15.42 -6.65
C GLU A 47 6.79 16.34 -6.88
N ALA A 48 5.65 15.79 -7.30
CA ALA A 48 4.43 16.56 -7.50
C ALA A 48 3.86 17.20 -6.21
N LEU A 49 4.29 16.71 -5.04
CA LEU A 49 3.84 17.12 -3.72
C LEU A 49 4.87 17.96 -2.95
N GLU A 50 6.11 18.09 -3.41
CA GLU A 50 7.22 18.71 -2.67
C GLU A 50 6.89 20.14 -2.19
N ASP A 51 6.30 20.96 -3.06
CA ASP A 51 5.91 22.35 -2.75
C ASP A 51 4.48 22.48 -2.19
N ARG A 52 3.82 21.38 -1.86
CA ARG A 52 2.41 21.36 -1.43
C ARG A 52 2.32 21.20 0.09
N SER A 53 1.60 22.12 0.73
CA SER A 53 1.23 21.95 2.14
C SER A 53 0.08 20.94 2.25
N LEU A 54 0.40 19.74 2.74
CA LEU A 54 -0.59 18.74 3.09
C LEU A 54 -1.17 19.03 4.48
N ARG A 55 -2.47 18.85 4.65
CA ARG A 55 -3.05 18.83 6.00
C ARG A 55 -2.55 17.61 6.77
N GLU A 56 -2.44 17.75 8.08
CA GLU A 56 -2.12 16.62 8.93
C GLU A 56 -3.21 15.54 8.85
N VAL A 57 -2.79 14.30 8.58
CA VAL A 57 -3.66 13.14 8.51
C VAL A 57 -3.23 12.13 9.58
N VAL A 58 -4.21 11.64 10.33
CA VAL A 58 -4.01 10.51 11.25
C VAL A 58 -4.64 9.28 10.61
N VAL A 59 -3.86 8.21 10.45
CA VAL A 59 -4.33 6.94 9.89
C VAL A 59 -4.35 5.88 11.00
N ALA A 60 -5.49 5.21 11.17
CA ALA A 60 -5.61 4.10 12.09
C ALA A 60 -5.15 2.79 11.43
N VAL A 61 -4.13 2.15 12.01
CA VAL A 61 -3.68 0.82 11.62
C VAL A 61 -4.33 -0.18 12.57
N VAL A 62 -5.39 -0.84 12.09
CA VAL A 62 -6.16 -1.84 12.84
C VAL A 62 -5.57 -3.22 12.56
N ASP A 63 -4.64 -3.68 13.39
CA ASP A 63 -3.80 -4.85 13.13
C ASP A 63 -3.43 -5.60 14.44
N THR A 64 -2.38 -6.41 14.44
CA THR A 64 -1.71 -7.02 15.60
C THR A 64 -1.07 -6.01 16.55
N GLY A 65 -1.08 -4.72 16.21
CA GLY A 65 -0.44 -3.61 16.94
C GLY A 65 0.68 -2.96 16.12
N VAL A 66 1.04 -1.72 16.47
CA VAL A 66 2.16 -0.98 15.85
C VAL A 66 3.16 -0.63 16.94
N ASP A 67 4.42 -0.85 16.63
CA ASP A 67 5.49 -0.57 17.57
C ASP A 67 5.97 0.89 17.52
N TYR A 68 5.44 1.73 18.41
CA TYR A 68 5.69 3.17 18.43
C TYR A 68 7.04 3.60 19.07
N ARG A 69 7.80 2.67 19.67
CA ARG A 69 9.15 2.89 20.27
C ARG A 69 10.15 1.77 19.93
N HIS A 70 9.78 0.91 19.01
CA HIS A 70 10.36 -0.39 18.70
C HIS A 70 10.68 -1.39 19.85
N LYS A 71 9.70 -1.81 20.69
CA LYS A 71 9.54 -3.24 21.13
C LYS A 71 8.13 -3.62 21.64
N ASP A 72 7.26 -4.19 20.79
CA ASP A 72 6.78 -5.61 20.83
C ASP A 72 5.86 -5.97 19.63
N HIS A 73 6.37 -6.87 18.78
CA HIS A 73 5.71 -7.81 17.85
C HIS A 73 4.77 -7.31 16.71
N GLY A 74 5.19 -7.46 15.44
CA GLY A 74 4.36 -8.13 14.42
C GLY A 74 4.00 -7.38 13.14
N HIS A 75 3.04 -7.99 12.44
CA HIS A 75 2.52 -7.65 11.12
C HIS A 75 2.13 -6.17 10.97
N GLY A 76 1.55 -5.58 12.03
CA GLY A 76 1.14 -4.18 12.02
C GLY A 76 2.29 -3.18 11.98
N THR A 77 3.47 -3.51 12.50
CA THR A 77 4.68 -2.68 12.31
C THR A 77 5.08 -2.62 10.84
N SER A 78 5.00 -3.74 10.12
CA SER A 78 5.27 -3.77 8.68
C SER A 78 4.25 -2.93 7.90
N CYS A 79 2.96 -3.02 8.26
CA CYS A 79 1.92 -2.18 7.65
C CYS A 79 2.15 -0.69 7.94
N ALA A 80 2.52 -0.33 9.17
CA ALA A 80 2.82 1.04 9.56
C ALA A 80 4.05 1.61 8.84
N GLY A 81 5.11 0.80 8.66
CA GLY A 81 6.31 1.20 7.91
C GLY A 81 6.01 1.49 6.46
N ILE A 82 5.27 0.60 5.78
CA ILE A 82 4.82 0.83 4.40
C ILE A 82 4.02 2.14 4.30
N LEU A 83 3.09 2.33 5.22
CA LEU A 83 2.18 3.47 5.24
C LEU A 83 2.91 4.80 5.42
N GLY A 84 3.85 4.88 6.37
CA GLY A 84 4.39 6.16 6.81
C GLY A 84 5.68 6.08 7.63
N ALA A 85 6.62 5.19 7.27
CA ALA A 85 8.01 5.40 7.65
C ALA A 85 8.47 6.80 7.17
N VAL A 86 9.31 7.45 7.98
CA VAL A 86 9.81 8.80 7.68
C VAL A 86 10.71 8.70 6.47
N THR A 87 10.41 9.45 5.42
CA THR A 87 11.21 9.48 4.21
C THR A 87 12.35 10.50 4.34
N ASN A 88 13.47 10.23 3.68
CA ASN A 88 14.61 11.14 3.60
C ASN A 88 15.32 11.47 4.93
N ASP A 89 15.23 10.58 5.94
CA ASP A 89 15.94 10.74 7.22
C ASP A 89 17.25 9.94 7.32
N GLY A 90 17.61 9.23 6.26
CA GLY A 90 18.81 8.40 6.16
C GLY A 90 18.72 7.07 6.90
N VAL A 91 17.53 6.64 7.35
CA VAL A 91 17.35 5.43 8.17
C VAL A 91 16.30 4.50 7.58
N GLY A 92 16.68 3.24 7.34
CA GLY A 92 15.69 2.20 7.05
C GLY A 92 14.99 2.34 5.70
N ILE A 93 13.66 2.47 5.73
CA ILE A 93 12.81 2.44 4.53
C ILE A 93 12.00 3.72 4.40
N ALA A 94 11.64 4.06 3.18
CA ALA A 94 10.71 5.13 2.86
C ALA A 94 9.26 4.67 3.02
N GLY A 95 8.41 5.47 3.67
CA GLY A 95 6.96 5.29 3.71
C GLY A 95 6.25 6.06 2.59
N ILE A 96 4.99 5.71 2.29
CA ILE A 96 4.24 6.39 1.23
C ILE A 96 3.85 7.82 1.63
N ALA A 97 3.35 8.00 2.86
CA ALA A 97 2.72 9.25 3.27
C ALA A 97 3.27 9.79 4.60
N PRO A 98 3.48 11.12 4.72
CA PRO A 98 3.88 11.75 5.98
C PRO A 98 2.66 11.88 6.91
N VAL A 99 2.30 10.79 7.60
CA VAL A 99 1.10 10.69 8.44
C VAL A 99 1.44 10.45 9.90
N LYS A 100 0.49 10.76 10.79
CA LYS A 100 0.49 10.23 12.16
C LYS A 100 -0.21 8.88 12.19
N ILE A 101 0.38 7.90 12.86
CA ILE A 101 -0.18 6.55 12.94
C ILE A 101 -0.88 6.35 14.28
N MET A 102 -2.13 5.92 14.24
CA MET A 102 -2.89 5.46 15.41
C MET A 102 -2.94 3.93 15.40
N ALA A 103 -2.23 3.30 16.33
CA ALA A 103 -2.22 1.85 16.45
C ALA A 103 -3.51 1.35 17.12
N VAL A 104 -4.25 0.47 16.45
CA VAL A 104 -5.42 -0.22 17.03
C VAL A 104 -5.15 -1.72 16.94
N ARG A 105 -4.99 -2.39 18.09
CA ARG A 105 -4.74 -3.83 18.12
C ARG A 105 -6.06 -4.61 18.09
N ALA A 106 -6.28 -5.42 17.05
CA ALA A 106 -7.57 -6.09 16.81
C ALA A 106 -7.49 -7.52 16.21
N PHE A 107 -6.35 -8.01 15.73
CA PHE A 107 -6.28 -9.29 14.97
C PHE A 107 -5.09 -10.19 15.34
N ASP A 108 -5.18 -11.48 14.98
CA ASP A 108 -4.18 -12.52 15.19
C ASP A 108 -3.97 -13.52 14.01
N SER A 109 -4.67 -13.41 12.87
CA SER A 109 -4.38 -14.23 11.66
C SER A 109 -4.90 -13.65 10.33
N ASP A 110 -4.14 -13.86 9.23
CA ASP A 110 -4.49 -13.50 7.84
C ASP A 110 -5.01 -14.71 7.02
N GLY A 111 -5.91 -14.44 6.06
CA GLY A 111 -6.37 -15.41 5.05
C GLY A 111 -5.91 -15.02 3.64
N ASN A 112 -4.75 -15.53 3.20
CA ASN A 112 -4.15 -15.30 1.88
C ASN A 112 -3.76 -16.65 1.23
N ASP A 113 -4.67 -17.26 0.49
CA ASP A 113 -4.52 -18.63 -0.03
C ASP A 113 -4.83 -18.76 -1.54
N GLY A 114 -4.89 -17.65 -2.27
CA GLY A 114 -5.12 -17.66 -3.72
C GLY A 114 -6.54 -18.08 -4.14
N SER A 115 -7.51 -18.05 -3.23
CA SER A 115 -8.90 -18.46 -3.51
C SER A 115 -9.76 -17.34 -4.09
N ASP A 116 -10.75 -17.74 -4.91
CA ASP A 116 -11.86 -16.90 -5.36
C ASP A 116 -12.85 -16.68 -4.20
N ILE A 117 -12.90 -15.44 -3.69
CA ILE A 117 -13.73 -15.07 -2.54
C ILE A 117 -15.15 -14.63 -2.94
N SER A 118 -15.54 -14.75 -4.22
CA SER A 118 -16.93 -14.56 -4.66
C SER A 118 -17.85 -15.69 -4.21
N VAL A 119 -17.28 -16.89 -4.01
CA VAL A 119 -18.00 -18.09 -3.55
C VAL A 119 -17.92 -18.22 -2.03
N ASN A 120 -16.72 -18.12 -1.48
CA ASN A 120 -16.48 -18.17 -0.03
C ASN A 120 -16.11 -16.77 0.46
N LYS A 121 -17.14 -15.96 0.72
CA LYS A 121 -16.98 -14.55 1.12
C LYS A 121 -16.01 -14.40 2.29
N ARG A 122 -14.98 -13.56 2.11
CA ARG A 122 -14.05 -13.15 3.18
C ARG A 122 -14.33 -11.73 3.61
N TYR A 123 -14.61 -11.54 4.88
CA TYR A 123 -14.86 -10.24 5.48
C TYR A 123 -13.55 -9.67 6.07
N PRO A 124 -13.35 -8.34 6.04
CA PRO A 124 -14.32 -7.31 5.65
C PRO A 124 -14.41 -7.03 4.14
N CYS A 125 -13.53 -7.60 3.30
CA CYS A 125 -13.52 -7.34 1.85
C CYS A 125 -14.89 -7.58 1.17
N ALA A 126 -15.62 -8.62 1.55
CA ALA A 126 -16.95 -8.91 1.00
C ALA A 126 -18.05 -7.92 1.44
N TYR A 127 -17.77 -6.97 2.33
CA TYR A 127 -18.70 -5.86 2.65
C TYR A 127 -18.61 -4.70 1.64
N THR A 128 -17.67 -4.69 0.68
CA THR A 128 -17.57 -3.60 -0.31
C THR A 128 -18.84 -3.42 -1.15
N GLU A 129 -19.71 -4.43 -1.21
CA GLU A 129 -21.05 -4.33 -1.80
C GLU A 129 -21.98 -3.36 -1.05
N ASP A 130 -21.78 -3.19 0.28
CA ASP A 130 -22.70 -2.48 1.18
C ASP A 130 -22.05 -1.34 2.00
N ALA A 131 -20.74 -1.15 1.90
CA ALA A 131 -19.98 -0.16 2.66
C ALA A 131 -18.94 0.55 1.78
N GLU A 132 -18.65 1.83 2.10
CA GLU A 132 -17.55 2.57 1.48
C GLU A 132 -16.20 2.04 1.97
N MET A 133 -15.80 0.89 1.45
CA MET A 133 -14.51 0.26 1.67
C MET A 133 -13.81 -0.01 0.33
N LEU A 134 -12.49 -0.17 0.40
CA LEU A 134 -11.68 -0.63 -0.72
C LEU A 134 -11.10 -1.99 -0.36
N CYS A 135 -11.44 -3.00 -1.16
CA CYS A 135 -10.79 -4.28 -1.08
C CYS A 135 -9.57 -4.34 -2.00
N VAL A 136 -8.43 -4.74 -1.44
CA VAL A 136 -7.12 -4.66 -2.10
C VAL A 136 -6.53 -6.06 -2.31
N ALA A 137 -6.26 -6.40 -3.57
CA ALA A 137 -5.49 -7.58 -3.96
C ALA A 137 -3.97 -7.33 -3.92
N SER A 138 -3.19 -8.41 -3.92
CA SER A 138 -1.72 -8.39 -3.93
C SER A 138 -1.18 -8.62 -5.35
N SER A 139 -0.25 -7.77 -5.80
CA SER A 139 0.53 -7.97 -7.02
C SER A 139 2.01 -8.25 -6.74
N ASN A 140 2.73 -8.74 -7.74
CA ASN A 140 4.15 -9.06 -7.65
C ASN A 140 5.02 -8.12 -8.50
N SER A 141 6.34 -8.33 -8.48
CA SER A 141 7.33 -7.51 -9.19
C SER A 141 7.35 -7.70 -10.71
N LEU A 142 6.54 -8.63 -11.22
CA LEU A 142 6.25 -8.80 -12.66
C LEU A 142 4.99 -8.01 -13.09
N ASP A 143 4.40 -7.24 -12.18
CA ASP A 143 3.12 -6.55 -12.37
C ASP A 143 1.95 -7.49 -12.69
N GLN A 144 1.97 -8.67 -12.06
CA GLN A 144 0.93 -9.68 -12.15
C GLN A 144 0.24 -9.84 -10.80
N LEU A 145 -0.97 -10.40 -10.81
CA LEU A 145 -1.62 -10.81 -9.57
C LEU A 145 -0.76 -11.87 -8.86
N ALA A 146 -0.46 -11.65 -7.59
CA ALA A 146 0.35 -12.58 -6.82
C ALA A 146 -0.41 -13.90 -6.60
N SER A 147 0.29 -15.03 -6.71
CA SER A 147 -0.33 -16.37 -6.64
C SER A 147 -1.10 -16.63 -5.34
N HIS A 148 -0.73 -15.97 -4.25
CA HIS A 148 -1.37 -16.08 -2.94
C HIS A 148 -2.55 -15.11 -2.75
N SER A 149 -2.75 -14.15 -3.67
CA SER A 149 -3.79 -13.14 -3.54
C SER A 149 -5.17 -13.75 -3.73
N ASN A 150 -6.08 -13.47 -2.80
CA ASN A 150 -7.49 -13.66 -3.10
C ASN A 150 -7.96 -12.67 -4.17
N TYR A 151 -9.01 -13.05 -4.90
CA TYR A 151 -9.63 -12.25 -5.95
C TYR A 151 -11.14 -12.49 -6.00
N ALA A 152 -11.88 -11.49 -6.46
CA ALA A 152 -13.32 -11.55 -6.74
C ALA A 152 -13.74 -10.33 -7.58
N PRO A 153 -14.93 -10.34 -8.21
CA PRO A 153 -15.44 -9.18 -8.94
C PRO A 153 -15.63 -7.91 -8.09
N PHE A 154 -15.80 -8.06 -6.77
CA PHE A 154 -15.95 -6.94 -5.82
C PHE A 154 -14.62 -6.43 -5.25
N VAL A 155 -13.48 -6.97 -5.70
CA VAL A 155 -12.15 -6.41 -5.40
C VAL A 155 -11.98 -5.12 -6.21
N ASP A 156 -11.59 -4.04 -5.55
CA ASP A 156 -11.57 -2.71 -6.16
C ASP A 156 -10.26 -2.42 -6.92
N LEU A 157 -9.12 -2.86 -6.39
CA LEU A 157 -7.79 -2.64 -6.96
C LEU A 157 -6.76 -3.63 -6.40
N ALA A 158 -5.59 -3.71 -7.03
CA ALA A 158 -4.41 -4.36 -6.49
C ALA A 158 -3.35 -3.35 -6.05
N ALA A 159 -2.43 -3.76 -5.19
CA ALA A 159 -1.18 -3.06 -4.96
C ALA A 159 -0.05 -4.10 -4.71
N PRO A 160 1.23 -3.71 -4.85
CA PRO A 160 2.35 -4.61 -4.57
C PRO A 160 2.23 -5.28 -3.20
N GLY A 161 2.29 -6.60 -3.16
CA GLY A 161 2.16 -7.35 -1.92
C GLY A 161 3.00 -8.61 -1.84
N GLU A 162 3.73 -8.99 -2.89
CA GLU A 162 4.67 -10.13 -2.86
C GLU A 162 6.11 -9.66 -2.63
N ARG A 163 6.77 -10.16 -1.58
CA ARG A 163 8.18 -9.84 -1.26
C ARG A 163 8.44 -8.33 -1.14
N VAL A 164 7.51 -7.60 -0.52
CA VAL A 164 7.67 -6.16 -0.21
C VAL A 164 8.66 -6.04 0.94
N PHE A 165 9.66 -5.17 0.79
CA PHE A 165 10.64 -4.91 1.84
C PHE A 165 10.05 -3.95 2.88
N VAL A 166 10.04 -4.38 4.15
CA VAL A 166 9.28 -3.73 5.22
C VAL A 166 10.10 -3.63 6.49
N THR A 167 9.69 -2.71 7.37
CA THR A 167 10.12 -2.70 8.76
C THR A 167 9.67 -3.99 9.46
N GLU A 168 10.55 -4.47 10.32
CA GLU A 168 10.40 -5.66 11.12
C GLU A 168 10.93 -5.38 12.52
N ARG A 169 10.65 -6.33 13.42
CA ARG A 169 11.02 -6.25 14.83
C ARG A 169 12.51 -5.92 15.07
N ASN A 170 12.80 -5.16 16.12
CA ASN A 170 14.14 -4.84 16.66
C ASN A 170 15.04 -4.04 15.70
N ASN A 171 14.51 -2.96 15.11
CA ASN A 171 15.18 -2.22 14.01
C ASN A 171 15.57 -3.16 12.86
N GLY A 172 14.77 -4.21 12.66
CA GLY A 172 14.97 -5.19 11.61
C GLY A 172 14.24 -4.77 10.35
N TYR A 173 14.64 -5.37 9.25
CA TYR A 173 13.98 -5.21 7.97
C TYR A 173 13.93 -6.56 7.28
N THR A 174 12.84 -6.86 6.57
CA THR A 174 12.67 -8.13 5.88
C THR A 174 11.72 -8.01 4.71
N SER A 175 11.67 -9.02 3.84
CA SER A 175 10.66 -9.11 2.78
C SER A 175 9.47 -9.94 3.25
N LYS A 176 8.26 -9.40 3.13
CA LYS A 176 7.00 -10.10 3.43
C LYS A 176 6.09 -10.20 2.22
N SER A 177 5.22 -11.21 2.22
CA SER A 177 4.20 -11.40 1.19
C SER A 177 2.80 -11.50 1.81
N GLY A 178 1.84 -10.81 1.21
CA GLY A 178 0.42 -10.86 1.57
C GLY A 178 -0.36 -9.66 1.04
N THR A 179 -1.68 -9.77 0.94
CA THR A 179 -2.57 -8.61 0.69
C THR A 179 -2.42 -7.54 1.76
N SER A 180 -1.94 -7.92 2.93
CA SER A 180 -1.62 -7.02 4.03
C SER A 180 -0.38 -6.14 3.82
N MET A 181 0.47 -6.43 2.83
CA MET A 181 1.50 -5.50 2.35
C MET A 181 0.93 -4.56 1.27
N ALA A 182 -0.13 -4.98 0.57
CA ALA A 182 -0.80 -4.20 -0.46
C ALA A 182 -1.76 -3.14 0.14
N GLY A 183 -2.58 -3.53 1.11
CA GLY A 183 -3.51 -2.66 1.84
C GLY A 183 -2.91 -1.35 2.38
N PRO A 184 -1.80 -1.37 3.15
CA PRO A 184 -1.16 -0.15 3.65
C PRO A 184 -0.62 0.75 2.52
N GLN A 185 -0.33 0.22 1.33
CA GLN A 185 0.09 1.05 0.21
C GLN A 185 -1.08 1.91 -0.32
N VAL A 186 -2.25 1.28 -0.47
CA VAL A 186 -3.48 1.98 -0.85
C VAL A 186 -3.90 2.97 0.24
N ALA A 187 -3.76 2.60 1.52
CA ALA A 187 -4.05 3.50 2.64
C ALA A 187 -3.11 4.73 2.66
N GLY A 188 -1.83 4.55 2.35
CA GLY A 188 -0.87 5.65 2.21
C GLY A 188 -1.23 6.59 1.06
N ALA A 189 -1.54 6.04 -0.11
CA ALA A 189 -1.99 6.83 -1.26
C ALA A 189 -3.28 7.60 -0.91
N ALA A 190 -4.25 6.94 -0.28
CA ALA A 190 -5.48 7.58 0.20
C ALA A 190 -5.19 8.73 1.18
N ALA A 191 -4.21 8.56 2.08
CA ALA A 191 -3.81 9.58 3.03
C ALA A 191 -3.13 10.79 2.36
N LEU A 192 -2.31 10.59 1.31
CA LEU A 192 -1.77 11.69 0.50
C LEU A 192 -2.89 12.51 -0.15
N LEU A 193 -3.83 11.83 -0.82
CA LEU A 193 -4.95 12.48 -1.49
C LEU A 193 -5.87 13.19 -0.48
N TYR A 194 -6.12 12.56 0.66
CA TYR A 194 -6.83 13.18 1.76
C TYR A 194 -6.04 14.41 2.22
N GLY A 195 -4.73 14.34 2.40
CA GLY A 195 -3.82 15.44 2.72
C GLY A 195 -3.94 16.67 1.81
N LEU A 196 -4.28 16.47 0.53
CA LEU A 196 -4.57 17.54 -0.44
C LEU A 196 -5.92 18.25 -0.22
N GLY A 197 -6.75 17.74 0.70
CA GLY A 197 -8.03 18.31 1.07
C GLY A 197 -9.23 17.64 0.41
N LEU A 198 -9.07 16.50 -0.26
CA LEU A 198 -10.19 15.82 -0.92
C LEU A 198 -11.20 15.25 0.07
N SER A 199 -12.45 15.11 -0.39
CA SER A 199 -13.49 14.34 0.29
C SER A 199 -13.17 12.84 0.24
N GLY A 200 -13.74 12.03 1.14
CA GLY A 200 -13.54 10.58 1.14
C GLY A 200 -13.95 9.92 -0.19
N SER A 201 -15.07 10.36 -0.77
CA SER A 201 -15.53 9.89 -2.08
C SER A 201 -14.59 10.30 -3.21
N ASP A 202 -14.06 11.53 -3.18
CA ASP A 202 -13.10 11.96 -4.22
C ASP A 202 -11.78 11.22 -4.10
N VAL A 203 -11.31 10.92 -2.87
CA VAL A 203 -10.14 10.06 -2.66
C VAL A 203 -10.37 8.68 -3.27
N ARG A 204 -11.49 8.02 -2.93
CA ARG A 204 -11.85 6.70 -3.49
C ARG A 204 -11.88 6.75 -5.01
N ASN A 205 -12.60 7.71 -5.59
CA ASN A 205 -12.77 7.81 -7.03
C ASN A 205 -11.45 8.13 -7.74
N SER A 206 -10.57 8.93 -7.14
CA SER A 206 -9.26 9.25 -7.72
C SER A 206 -8.36 8.01 -7.76
N LEU A 207 -8.35 7.19 -6.70
CA LEU A 207 -7.59 5.94 -6.66
C LEU A 207 -8.07 4.93 -7.71
N LEU A 208 -9.39 4.76 -7.86
CA LEU A 208 -9.94 3.80 -8.82
C LEU A 208 -9.82 4.25 -10.28
N ALA A 209 -9.85 5.56 -10.51
CA ALA A 209 -9.67 6.12 -11.85
C ALA A 209 -8.20 6.15 -12.31
N SER A 210 -7.25 5.95 -11.39
CA SER A 210 -5.82 6.11 -11.67
C SER A 210 -5.05 4.81 -11.80
N VAL A 211 -5.72 3.65 -11.67
CA VAL A 211 -5.05 2.35 -11.68
C VAL A 211 -4.40 2.02 -13.03
N ASP A 212 -3.27 1.31 -12.99
CA ASP A 212 -2.66 0.68 -14.14
C ASP A 212 -3.30 -0.70 -14.40
N PRO A 213 -3.72 -1.04 -15.63
CA PRO A 213 -4.29 -2.36 -15.90
C PRO A 213 -3.30 -3.49 -15.59
N LEU A 214 -3.75 -4.52 -14.87
CA LEU A 214 -2.96 -5.74 -14.71
C LEU A 214 -3.04 -6.57 -15.99
N THR A 215 -1.89 -6.95 -16.53
CA THR A 215 -1.80 -7.70 -17.78
C THR A 215 -0.91 -8.95 -17.68
N ASP A 216 -1.18 -9.95 -18.51
CA ASP A 216 -0.26 -11.07 -18.71
C ASP A 216 0.94 -10.65 -19.57
N VAL A 217 1.89 -11.58 -19.76
CA VAL A 217 3.09 -11.35 -20.61
C VAL A 217 2.77 -11.03 -22.08
N SER A 218 1.53 -11.25 -22.51
CA SER A 218 1.04 -10.95 -23.86
C SER A 218 0.23 -9.64 -23.91
N GLY A 219 0.09 -8.93 -22.79
CA GLY A 219 -0.66 -7.69 -22.68
C GLY A 219 -2.17 -7.86 -22.48
N ASN A 220 -2.67 -9.07 -22.24
CA ASN A 220 -4.11 -9.29 -22.01
C ASN A 220 -4.46 -8.95 -20.56
N LYS A 221 -5.61 -8.28 -20.35
CA LYS A 221 -6.15 -7.98 -19.02
C LYS A 221 -6.39 -9.27 -18.23
N ILE A 222 -5.86 -9.35 -17.00
CA ILE A 222 -5.99 -10.55 -16.14
C ILE A 222 -6.90 -10.37 -14.93
N ALA A 223 -7.37 -9.15 -14.67
CA ALA A 223 -8.30 -8.81 -13.59
C ALA A 223 -9.19 -7.66 -14.01
N ASP A 224 -10.40 -7.53 -13.46
CA ASP A 224 -11.28 -6.43 -13.83
C ASP A 224 -10.88 -5.06 -13.29
N PHE A 225 -10.07 -5.08 -12.24
CA PHE A 225 -9.42 -3.96 -11.61
C PHE A 225 -7.95 -3.81 -12.07
N GLY A 226 -7.31 -2.70 -11.68
CA GLY A 226 -5.89 -2.45 -11.95
C GLY A 226 -5.04 -2.34 -10.67
N ARG A 227 -3.73 -2.19 -10.85
CA ARG A 227 -2.77 -1.89 -9.78
C ARG A 227 -2.79 -0.40 -9.45
N LEU A 228 -2.64 -0.08 -8.16
CA LEU A 228 -2.35 1.26 -7.67
C LEU A 228 -1.25 1.97 -8.48
N ASN A 229 -1.51 3.23 -8.83
CA ASN A 229 -0.54 4.19 -9.34
C ASN A 229 -0.75 5.52 -8.61
N VAL A 230 0.18 5.88 -7.73
CA VAL A 230 0.08 7.03 -6.83
C VAL A 230 0.32 8.33 -7.59
N ALA A 231 1.26 8.37 -8.53
CA ALA A 231 1.51 9.54 -9.38
C ALA A 231 0.23 9.96 -10.13
N LYS A 232 -0.39 9.01 -10.85
CA LYS A 232 -1.66 9.25 -11.55
C LYS A 232 -2.78 9.63 -10.58
N ALA A 233 -2.81 9.05 -9.38
CA ALA A 233 -3.81 9.37 -8.38
C ALA A 233 -3.68 10.83 -7.91
N VAL A 234 -2.45 11.31 -7.68
CA VAL A 234 -2.15 12.70 -7.31
C VAL A 234 -2.48 13.67 -8.43
N GLU A 235 -2.21 13.30 -9.69
CA GLU A 235 -2.60 14.08 -10.87
C GLU A 235 -4.12 14.23 -10.95
N VAL A 236 -4.86 13.11 -10.88
CA VAL A 236 -6.33 13.10 -10.90
C VAL A 236 -6.88 13.91 -9.73
N ALA A 237 -6.34 13.72 -8.52
CA ALA A 237 -6.77 14.43 -7.32
C ALA A 237 -6.59 15.95 -7.41
N SER A 238 -5.52 16.41 -8.06
CA SER A 238 -5.24 17.84 -8.25
C SER A 238 -6.30 18.56 -9.09
N THR A 239 -7.15 17.82 -9.82
CA THR A 239 -8.28 18.38 -10.59
C THR A 239 -9.59 18.43 -9.79
N LYS A 240 -9.62 17.86 -8.58
CA LYS A 240 -10.84 17.73 -7.76
C LYS A 240 -11.02 18.92 -6.80
N PRO A 241 -12.27 19.26 -6.44
CA PRO A 241 -12.52 20.30 -5.44
C PRO A 241 -12.00 19.85 -4.06
N THR A 242 -11.49 20.81 -3.29
CA THR A 242 -11.07 20.58 -1.92
C THR A 242 -12.19 20.89 -0.93
N VAL A 243 -12.23 20.13 0.15
CA VAL A 243 -13.14 20.32 1.28
C VAL A 243 -12.41 21.11 2.36
N PRO A 244 -12.93 22.27 2.79
CA PRO A 244 -12.35 23.03 3.88
C PRO A 244 -12.26 22.19 5.17
N PRO A 245 -11.21 22.38 6.00
CA PRO A 245 -11.13 21.73 7.30
C PRO A 245 -12.39 22.03 8.12
N LYS A 246 -12.98 21.00 8.74
CA LYS A 246 -14.07 21.24 9.71
C LYS A 246 -13.51 22.13 10.82
N LYS A 247 -14.13 23.30 11.04
CA LYS A 247 -13.82 24.13 12.21
C LYS A 247 -14.01 23.28 13.46
N VAL A 248 -12.94 23.09 14.23
CA VAL A 248 -13.05 22.53 15.57
C VAL A 248 -13.92 23.50 16.36
N ARG A 249 -15.12 23.08 16.75
CA ARG A 249 -15.90 23.85 17.72
C ARG A 249 -15.07 23.83 19.00
N SER A 250 -14.62 24.98 19.47
CA SER A 250 -14.05 25.11 20.81
C SER A 250 -15.10 24.58 21.79
N VAL A 251 -14.85 23.41 22.35
CA VAL A 251 -15.63 22.90 23.48
C VAL A 251 -15.25 23.80 24.64
N GLY A 252 -16.10 24.78 24.95
CA GLY A 252 -15.99 25.54 26.18
C GLY A 252 -16.07 24.56 27.33
N VAL A 253 -14.99 24.45 28.10
CA VAL A 253 -14.98 23.71 29.36
C VAL A 253 -15.81 24.54 30.33
N CYS A 254 -16.92 23.99 30.81
CA CYS A 254 -17.69 24.53 31.93
C CYS A 254 -16.96 24.30 33.25
#